data_AF-A0AA39RBB0-F1
#
_entry.id   AF-A0AA39RBB0-F1
#
_cell.length_a   1.000
_cell.length_b   1.000
_cell.length_c   1.000
_cell.angle_alpha   90.00
_cell.angle_beta   90.00
_cell.angle_gamma   90.00
#
_symmetry.space_group_name_H-M   'P 1'
#
loop_
_entity.id
_entity.type
_entity.pdbx_description
1 polymer ?
#
loop_
_entity_poly.entity_id
_entity_poly.type
_entity_poly.pdbx_seq_one_letter_code
_entity_poly.pdbx_strand_id
1 'polypeptide(L)'
;MVHEKPSISHPKAKNIGHEKLPLSQPLDTTIIQKMIQDSLPSSQLVVTKTELLANHLHRTYVVHLSNSSQLILKLLPPPNTLLLRHERHALEIEATVLSFLSQASPSLQLPYLIHCSKSSSPCPFLLTTQTPCSRTLSSILSALTSPNGQFGPCHLTASSHGFHNWRDAFASMVDSLLMDGEDAGVLLPYAEIRDAMRLGRGSLGNVKVAKLVLLGKKTDLGSAIWGDIDLTPEFKVVGVKGLLYTTYHSLTTIVTNHYRPRRDAGEAELDARKTLTRVLGELANAAKK
;
A
#
# COMPACT_ATOMS: atom_id res chain seq x y z
N MET A 1 56.46 -44.42 -23.57
CA MET A 1 56.93 -43.33 -22.67
C MET A 1 55.72 -42.50 -22.30
N VAL A 2 55.40 -42.45 -20.98
CA VAL A 2 54.87 -41.27 -20.26
C VAL A 2 53.42 -40.86 -20.65
N HIS A 3 52.39 -40.84 -19.80
CA HIS A 3 52.16 -41.13 -18.38
C HIS A 3 50.64 -41.34 -18.21
N GLU A 4 50.21 -42.37 -17.48
CA GLU A 4 48.90 -42.38 -16.81
C GLU A 4 48.86 -41.27 -15.75
N LYS A 5 47.71 -40.60 -15.62
CA LYS A 5 47.33 -39.85 -14.40
C LYS A 5 45.90 -40.17 -13.99
N PRO A 6 45.62 -40.20 -12.67
CA PRO A 6 44.53 -40.97 -12.10
C PRO A 6 43.19 -40.22 -12.08
N SER A 7 42.13 -41.02 -12.07
CA SER A 7 40.75 -40.64 -11.79
C SER A 7 40.62 -39.94 -10.43
N ILE A 8 40.08 -38.72 -10.43
CA ILE A 8 39.61 -38.04 -9.21
C ILE A 8 38.10 -37.88 -9.35
N SER A 9 37.37 -38.72 -8.63
CA SER A 9 35.93 -38.58 -8.41
C SER A 9 35.67 -37.35 -7.54
N HIS A 10 35.10 -36.30 -8.11
CA HIS A 10 34.52 -35.21 -7.32
C HIS A 10 33.12 -35.61 -6.82
N PRO A 11 32.79 -35.37 -5.55
CA PRO A 11 31.47 -35.69 -5.01
C PRO A 11 30.42 -34.81 -5.70
N LYS A 12 29.34 -35.44 -6.15
CA LYS A 12 28.14 -34.75 -6.65
C LYS A 12 27.69 -33.74 -5.59
N ALA A 13 27.91 -32.46 -5.87
CA ALA A 13 27.28 -31.39 -5.11
C ALA A 13 25.77 -31.60 -5.21
N LYS A 14 25.13 -31.91 -4.07
CA LYS A 14 23.68 -31.88 -3.95
C LYS A 14 23.25 -30.46 -4.32
N ASN A 15 22.57 -30.37 -5.46
CA ASN A 15 21.87 -29.17 -5.88
C ASN A 15 20.74 -28.97 -4.87
N ILE A 16 21.01 -28.22 -3.79
CA ILE A 16 19.98 -27.74 -2.88
C ILE A 16 19.22 -26.70 -3.69
N GLY A 17 18.14 -27.15 -4.32
CA GLY A 17 17.21 -26.28 -5.00
C GLY A 17 16.72 -25.23 -4.01
N HIS A 18 17.15 -23.99 -4.20
CA HIS A 18 16.31 -22.85 -3.86
C HIS A 18 15.15 -22.86 -4.87
N GLU A 19 14.21 -23.77 -4.65
CA GLU A 19 12.97 -23.84 -5.41
C GLU A 19 12.17 -22.58 -5.07
N LYS A 20 12.32 -21.54 -5.90
CA LYS A 20 11.43 -20.39 -5.87
C LYS A 20 10.03 -20.90 -6.18
N LEU A 21 9.21 -21.01 -5.14
CA LEU A 21 7.80 -21.38 -5.24
C LEU A 21 7.11 -20.50 -6.30
N PRO A 22 6.41 -21.06 -7.31
CA PRO A 22 5.71 -20.28 -8.32
C PRO A 22 4.44 -19.66 -7.72
N LEU A 23 4.57 -18.44 -7.18
CA LEU A 23 3.57 -17.71 -6.39
C LEU A 23 2.39 -17.10 -7.19
N SER A 24 2.17 -17.52 -8.45
CA SER A 24 1.01 -17.10 -9.25
C SER A 24 -0.24 -17.95 -9.02
N GLN A 25 -0.11 -19.12 -8.41
CA GLN A 25 -1.22 -19.99 -8.01
C GLN A 25 -1.72 -19.65 -6.60
N PRO A 26 -3.00 -19.97 -6.27
CA PRO A 26 -3.49 -19.90 -4.90
C PRO A 26 -2.56 -20.68 -3.96
N LEU A 27 -2.33 -20.18 -2.75
CA LEU A 27 -1.53 -20.90 -1.77
C LEU A 27 -2.22 -22.23 -1.41
N ASP A 28 -1.42 -23.27 -1.28
CA ASP A 28 -1.87 -24.56 -0.78
C ASP A 28 -2.44 -24.41 0.65
N THR A 29 -3.56 -25.06 0.93
CA THR A 29 -4.23 -25.03 2.23
C THR A 29 -3.30 -25.50 3.36
N THR A 30 -2.37 -26.41 3.09
CA THR A 30 -1.36 -26.87 4.08
C THR A 30 -0.40 -25.76 4.49
N ILE A 31 -0.02 -24.87 3.58
CA ILE A 31 0.81 -23.70 3.87
C ILE A 31 0.01 -22.70 4.72
N ILE A 32 -1.25 -22.44 4.35
CA ILE A 32 -2.15 -21.56 5.09
C ILE A 32 -2.41 -22.11 6.51
N GLN A 33 -2.63 -23.42 6.64
CA GLN A 33 -2.77 -24.11 7.92
C GLN A 33 -1.55 -23.88 8.81
N LYS A 34 -0.34 -24.02 8.27
CA LYS A 34 0.90 -23.78 9.01
C LYS A 34 1.03 -22.33 9.46
N MET A 35 0.75 -21.37 8.59
CA MET A 35 0.77 -19.93 8.95
C MET A 35 -0.18 -19.63 10.10
N ILE A 36 -1.37 -20.24 10.12
CA ILE A 36 -2.37 -20.07 11.17
C ILE A 36 -1.92 -20.71 12.48
N GLN A 37 -1.35 -21.92 12.43
CA GLN A 37 -0.80 -22.59 13.62
C GLN A 37 0.35 -21.81 14.24
N ASP A 38 1.24 -21.24 13.42
CA ASP A 38 2.37 -20.43 13.89
C ASP A 38 1.92 -19.08 14.50
N SER A 39 0.74 -18.59 14.10
CA SER A 39 0.20 -17.29 14.53
C SER A 39 -0.77 -17.37 15.71
N LEU A 40 -1.34 -18.54 15.98
CA LEU A 40 -2.38 -18.71 17.01
C LEU A 40 -1.85 -19.55 18.17
N PRO A 41 -2.15 -19.16 19.42
CA PRO A 41 -1.75 -19.94 20.60
C PRO A 41 -2.34 -21.36 20.66
N SER A 42 -3.49 -21.59 19.99
CA SER A 42 -4.21 -22.87 20.02
C SER A 42 -3.93 -23.72 18.78
N SER A 43 -3.13 -24.77 18.96
CA SER A 43 -2.70 -25.74 17.95
C SER A 43 -3.80 -26.69 17.42
N GLN A 44 -5.05 -26.52 17.85
CA GLN A 44 -6.17 -27.39 17.46
C GLN A 44 -7.08 -26.83 16.35
N LEU A 45 -6.87 -25.58 15.92
CA LEU A 45 -7.69 -25.00 14.86
C LEU A 45 -7.26 -25.53 13.49
N VAL A 46 -8.22 -26.11 12.77
CA VAL A 46 -8.01 -26.68 11.43
C VAL A 46 -8.70 -25.80 10.40
N VAL A 47 -8.01 -25.50 9.32
CA VAL A 47 -8.51 -24.82 8.14
C VAL A 47 -9.43 -25.77 7.40
N THR A 48 -10.71 -25.42 7.33
CA THR A 48 -11.73 -26.22 6.65
C THR A 48 -11.94 -25.77 5.22
N LYS A 49 -11.75 -24.47 4.94
CA LYS A 49 -11.93 -23.87 3.62
C LYS A 49 -11.11 -22.59 3.49
N THR A 50 -10.64 -22.31 2.28
CA THR A 50 -9.98 -21.05 1.93
C THR A 50 -10.60 -20.46 0.66
N GLU A 51 -10.98 -19.19 0.70
CA GLU A 51 -11.54 -18.47 -0.44
C GLU A 51 -10.63 -17.29 -0.80
N LEU A 52 -10.14 -17.23 -2.04
CA LEU A 52 -9.36 -16.10 -2.52
C LEU A 52 -10.30 -14.97 -2.96
N LEU A 53 -10.18 -13.79 -2.35
CA LEU A 53 -10.93 -12.60 -2.74
C LEU A 53 -10.32 -11.96 -4.00
N ALA A 54 -11.16 -11.79 -5.02
CA ALA A 54 -10.77 -11.15 -6.28
C ALA A 54 -10.66 -9.62 -6.13
N ASN A 55 -10.00 -8.95 -7.08
CA ASN A 55 -9.93 -7.49 -7.20
C ASN A 55 -9.19 -6.75 -6.07
N HIS A 56 -8.32 -7.44 -5.35
CA HIS A 56 -7.37 -6.87 -4.38
C HIS A 56 -5.95 -6.91 -4.93
N LEU A 57 -5.15 -5.89 -4.63
CA LEU A 57 -3.72 -5.88 -4.99
C LEU A 57 -2.99 -7.01 -4.25
N HIS A 58 -3.17 -7.04 -2.93
CA HIS A 58 -2.67 -8.09 -2.05
C HIS A 58 -3.51 -9.37 -2.20
N ARG A 59 -2.85 -10.53 -2.12
CA ARG A 59 -3.55 -11.82 -2.12
C ARG A 59 -4.28 -11.96 -0.79
N THR A 60 -5.60 -11.84 -0.83
CA THR A 60 -6.45 -11.80 0.36
C THR A 60 -7.31 -13.05 0.40
N TYR A 61 -7.16 -13.86 1.44
CA TYR A 61 -7.94 -15.08 1.64
C TYR A 61 -8.90 -14.89 2.81
N VAL A 62 -10.15 -15.33 2.62
CA VAL A 62 -11.02 -15.69 3.74
C VAL A 62 -10.68 -17.12 4.14
N VAL A 63 -10.30 -17.32 5.39
CA VAL A 63 -9.95 -18.63 5.93
C VAL A 63 -10.99 -19.06 6.95
N HIS A 64 -11.66 -20.18 6.65
CA HIS A 64 -12.66 -20.78 7.52
C HIS A 64 -11.99 -21.83 8.40
N LEU A 65 -12.30 -21.79 9.70
CA LEU A 65 -11.74 -22.69 10.71
C LEU A 65 -12.77 -23.71 11.20
N SER A 66 -12.29 -24.78 11.84
CA SER A 66 -13.11 -25.88 12.39
C SER A 66 -14.11 -25.45 13.47
N ASN A 67 -13.83 -24.35 14.16
CA ASN A 67 -14.72 -23.73 15.15
C ASN A 67 -15.76 -22.77 14.54
N SER A 68 -15.94 -22.79 13.21
CA SER A 68 -16.82 -21.88 12.45
C SER A 68 -16.40 -20.41 12.43
N SER A 69 -15.29 -20.03 13.05
CA SER A 69 -14.75 -18.67 12.93
C SER A 69 -14.10 -18.45 11.56
N GLN A 70 -14.03 -17.18 11.14
CA GLN A 70 -13.42 -16.77 9.88
C GLN A 70 -12.32 -15.74 10.13
N LEU A 71 -11.19 -15.92 9.44
CA LEU A 71 -10.04 -15.04 9.47
C LEU A 71 -9.78 -14.44 8.08
N ILE A 72 -9.17 -13.27 8.03
CA ILE A 72 -8.62 -12.69 6.80
C ILE A 72 -7.11 -12.85 6.82
N LEU A 73 -6.58 -13.56 5.82
CA LEU A 73 -5.15 -13.70 5.57
C LEU A 73 -4.76 -12.86 4.36
N LYS A 74 -3.97 -11.82 4.56
CA LYS A 74 -3.42 -10.98 3.48
C LYS A 74 -1.94 -11.25 3.30
N LEU A 75 -1.55 -11.56 2.08
CA LEU A 75 -0.14 -11.72 1.68
C LEU A 75 0.23 -10.66 0.66
N LEU A 76 1.54 -10.41 0.55
CA LEU A 76 2.06 -9.66 -0.59
C LEU A 76 1.58 -10.28 -1.92
N PRO A 77 1.42 -9.43 -2.96
CA PRO A 77 1.11 -9.92 -4.30
C PRO A 77 2.19 -10.91 -4.79
N PRO A 78 1.93 -11.65 -5.89
CA PRO A 78 2.95 -12.48 -6.52
C PRO A 78 4.26 -11.69 -6.78
N PRO A 79 5.45 -12.30 -6.68
CA PRO A 79 6.75 -11.58 -6.80
C PRO A 79 6.94 -10.78 -8.09
N ASN A 80 6.24 -11.15 -9.17
CA ASN A 80 6.33 -10.47 -10.46
C ASN A 80 5.33 -9.32 -10.59
N THR A 81 4.49 -9.09 -9.58
CA THR A 81 3.61 -7.94 -9.52
C THR A 81 4.43 -6.71 -9.14
N LEU A 82 4.56 -5.78 -10.07
CA LEU A 82 5.20 -4.50 -9.81
C LEU A 82 4.39 -3.73 -8.77
N LEU A 83 5.08 -3.20 -7.76
CA LEU A 83 4.52 -2.40 -6.68
C LEU A 83 5.13 -1.00 -6.67
N LEU A 84 4.27 0.01 -6.57
CA LEU A 84 4.69 1.37 -6.28
C LEU A 84 5.39 1.39 -4.92
N ARG A 85 6.31 2.33 -4.72
CA ARG A 85 7.10 2.45 -3.49
C ARG A 85 6.22 2.52 -2.24
N HIS A 86 5.11 3.26 -2.32
CA HIS A 86 4.18 3.41 -1.19
C HIS A 86 3.33 2.16 -0.89
N GLU A 87 3.23 1.20 -1.82
CA GLU A 87 2.45 -0.02 -1.65
C GLU A 87 3.23 -1.13 -0.94
N ARG A 88 4.56 -1.02 -0.88
CA ARG A 88 5.45 -2.05 -0.31
C ARG A 88 5.25 -2.27 1.18
N HIS A 89 4.76 -1.25 1.88
CA HIS A 89 4.51 -1.28 3.32
C HIS A 89 3.03 -1.46 3.67
N ALA A 90 2.17 -1.81 2.71
CA ALA A 90 0.72 -1.84 2.92
C ALA A 90 0.27 -2.77 4.06
N LEU A 91 0.90 -3.95 4.23
CA LEU A 91 0.58 -4.86 5.34
C LEU A 91 0.96 -4.26 6.70
N GLU A 92 2.12 -3.60 6.79
CA GLU A 92 2.60 -2.95 8.02
C GLU A 92 1.75 -1.72 8.36
N ILE A 93 1.37 -0.94 7.34
CA ILE A 93 0.46 0.19 7.47
C ILE A 93 -0.89 -0.29 8.01
N GLU A 94 -1.46 -1.33 7.42
CA GLU A 94 -2.74 -1.88 7.88
C GLU A 94 -2.67 -2.38 9.33
N ALA A 95 -1.62 -3.12 9.70
CA ALA A 95 -1.40 -3.56 11.07
C ALA A 95 -1.31 -2.36 12.04
N THR A 96 -0.50 -1.36 11.68
CA THR A 96 -0.30 -0.13 12.47
C THR A 96 -1.62 0.59 12.70
N VAL A 97 -2.42 0.75 11.65
CA VAL A 97 -3.71 1.43 11.73
C VAL A 97 -4.71 0.64 12.56
N LEU A 98 -4.80 -0.69 12.39
CA LEU A 98 -5.70 -1.52 13.20
C LEU A 98 -5.32 -1.48 14.69
N SER A 99 -4.03 -1.59 15.01
CA SER A 99 -3.55 -1.44 16.39
C SER A 99 -3.91 -0.09 16.97
N PHE A 100 -3.70 0.99 16.23
CA PHE A 100 -4.07 2.33 16.69
C PHE A 100 -5.58 2.48 16.91
N LEU A 101 -6.40 2.06 15.93
CA LEU A 101 -7.85 2.17 16.00
C LEU A 101 -8.45 1.37 17.17
N SER A 102 -7.92 0.17 17.43
CA SER A 102 -8.36 -0.65 18.57
C SER A 102 -8.17 0.05 19.92
N GLN A 103 -7.16 0.91 20.05
CA GLN A 103 -6.87 1.69 21.26
C GLN A 103 -7.69 2.99 21.29
N ALA A 104 -7.78 3.68 20.16
CA ALA A 104 -8.43 4.98 20.06
C ALA A 104 -9.97 4.89 20.05
N SER A 105 -10.55 3.77 19.63
CA SER A 105 -12.01 3.59 19.51
C SER A 105 -12.44 2.14 19.79
N PRO A 106 -12.44 1.70 21.07
CA PRO A 106 -12.80 0.33 21.44
C PRO A 106 -14.24 -0.07 21.10
N SER A 107 -15.13 0.90 20.92
CA SER A 107 -16.53 0.68 20.54
C SER A 107 -16.70 0.35 19.06
N LEU A 108 -15.67 0.53 18.23
CA LEU A 108 -15.76 0.26 16.80
C LEU A 108 -15.54 -1.24 16.52
N GLN A 109 -16.48 -1.85 15.80
CA GLN A 109 -16.33 -3.23 15.32
C GLN A 109 -15.30 -3.28 14.19
N LEU A 110 -14.03 -3.48 14.57
CA LEU A 110 -12.89 -3.56 13.67
C LEU A 110 -12.34 -4.98 13.57
N PRO A 111 -11.64 -5.30 12.47
CA PRO A 111 -10.83 -6.51 12.40
C PRO A 111 -9.80 -6.48 13.52
N TYR A 112 -9.76 -7.54 14.33
CA TYR A 112 -8.74 -7.68 15.36
C TYR A 112 -7.45 -8.19 14.72
N LEU A 113 -6.34 -7.49 14.96
CA LEU A 113 -5.03 -7.90 14.50
C LEU A 113 -4.55 -9.10 15.31
N ILE A 114 -4.43 -10.26 14.65
CA ILE A 114 -3.91 -11.49 15.27
C ILE A 114 -2.40 -11.53 15.11
N HIS A 115 -1.91 -11.31 13.90
CA HIS A 115 -0.48 -11.38 13.59
C HIS A 115 -0.12 -10.47 12.42
N CYS A 116 1.04 -9.84 12.49
CA CYS A 116 1.69 -9.19 11.35
C CYS A 116 3.14 -9.65 11.29
N SER A 117 3.52 -10.23 10.16
CA SER A 117 4.91 -10.60 9.92
C SER A 117 5.76 -9.35 9.71
N LYS A 118 7.04 -9.42 10.10
CA LYS A 118 8.03 -8.41 9.75
C LYS A 118 8.21 -8.37 8.22
N SER A 119 8.45 -7.19 7.64
CA SER A 119 8.73 -7.05 6.20
C SER A 119 9.95 -7.87 5.73
N SER A 120 10.94 -8.14 6.60
CA SER A 120 12.07 -9.02 6.31
C SER A 120 11.73 -10.52 6.27
N SER A 121 10.51 -10.92 6.60
CA SER A 121 10.05 -12.31 6.49
C SER A 121 10.14 -12.78 5.03
N PRO A 122 10.52 -14.04 4.76
CA PRO A 122 10.49 -14.58 3.40
C PRO A 122 9.08 -14.60 2.80
N CYS A 123 8.05 -14.63 3.63
CA CYS A 123 6.65 -14.53 3.21
C CYS A 123 5.90 -13.63 4.18
N PRO A 124 5.94 -12.29 3.99
CA PRO A 124 5.21 -11.37 4.86
C PRO A 124 3.71 -11.56 4.67
N PHE A 125 3.00 -11.73 5.79
CA PHE A 125 1.56 -11.81 5.83
C PHE A 125 0.99 -11.09 7.04
N LEU A 126 -0.27 -10.70 6.90
CA LEU A 126 -1.13 -10.11 7.92
C LEU A 126 -2.30 -11.06 8.15
N LEU A 127 -2.61 -11.34 9.42
CA LEU A 127 -3.73 -12.17 9.84
C LEU A 127 -4.64 -11.36 10.77
N THR A 128 -5.92 -11.28 10.43
CA THR A 128 -6.92 -10.58 11.23
C THR A 128 -8.20 -11.40 11.38
N THR A 129 -9.02 -11.07 12.37
CA THR A 129 -10.39 -11.60 12.41
C THR A 129 -11.22 -11.00 11.28
N GLN A 130 -12.13 -11.79 10.72
CA GLN A 130 -13.13 -11.23 9.82
C GLN A 130 -14.24 -10.58 10.65
N THR A 131 -14.42 -9.28 10.48
CA THR A 131 -15.56 -8.56 11.02
C THR A 131 -16.41 -8.01 9.88
N PRO A 132 -17.76 -8.12 9.96
CA PRO A 132 -18.64 -7.41 9.05
C PRO A 132 -18.53 -5.91 9.37
N CYS A 133 -17.53 -5.22 8.82
CA CYS A 133 -17.40 -3.79 9.08
C CYS A 133 -18.60 -3.04 8.48
N SER A 134 -19.36 -2.38 9.36
CA SER A 134 -20.47 -1.49 9.01
C SER A 134 -19.94 -0.21 8.32
N ARG A 135 -20.77 0.39 7.45
CA ARG A 135 -20.58 1.73 6.84
C ARG A 135 -20.22 2.74 7.95
N THR A 136 -19.25 3.65 7.88
CA THR A 136 -18.44 4.26 6.81
C THR A 136 -17.06 4.50 7.40
N LEU A 137 -16.11 3.55 7.25
CA LEU A 137 -14.76 3.64 7.84
C LEU A 137 -14.13 5.02 7.60
N SER A 138 -14.20 5.53 6.36
CA SER A 138 -13.65 6.84 5.99
C SER A 138 -14.08 8.00 6.90
N SER A 139 -15.35 8.04 7.35
CA SER A 139 -15.82 9.11 8.22
C SER A 139 -15.21 9.00 9.62
N ILE A 140 -15.02 7.78 10.11
CA ILE A 140 -14.42 7.56 11.43
C ILE A 140 -12.92 7.82 11.37
N LEU A 141 -12.25 7.33 10.32
CA LEU A 141 -10.82 7.56 10.11
C LEU A 141 -10.51 9.06 10.07
N SER A 142 -11.34 9.85 9.37
CA SER A 142 -11.13 11.29 9.27
C SER A 142 -11.26 12.07 10.59
N ALA A 143 -11.91 11.50 11.61
CA ALA A 143 -11.97 12.13 12.93
C ALA A 143 -10.62 12.03 13.67
N LEU A 144 -9.83 10.99 13.37
CA LEU A 144 -8.63 10.64 14.10
C LEU A 144 -7.45 11.54 13.74
N THR A 145 -6.63 11.82 14.73
CA THR A 145 -5.41 12.62 14.59
C THR A 145 -4.18 11.76 14.81
N SER A 146 -3.08 12.11 14.14
CA SER A 146 -1.80 11.45 14.33
C SER A 146 -1.36 11.48 15.81
N PRO A 147 -0.94 10.35 16.41
CA PRO A 147 -0.59 10.28 17.84
C PRO A 147 0.53 11.22 18.25
N ASN A 148 1.50 11.42 17.36
CA ASN A 148 2.68 12.27 17.57
C ASN A 148 2.62 13.58 16.77
N GLY A 149 1.46 13.90 16.18
CA GLY A 149 1.26 15.09 15.35
C GLY A 149 2.03 15.09 14.02
N GLN A 150 2.73 14.01 13.66
CA GLN A 150 3.46 13.92 12.40
C GLN A 150 2.54 13.56 11.23
N PHE A 151 2.92 14.01 10.04
CA PHE A 151 2.30 13.74 8.75
C PHE A 151 3.05 12.65 7.98
N GLY A 152 2.38 12.07 6.97
CA GLY A 152 2.96 11.12 6.02
C GLY A 152 2.50 9.67 6.24
N PRO A 153 3.20 8.70 5.61
CA PRO A 153 2.87 7.28 5.71
C PRO A 153 2.85 6.76 7.15
N CYS A 154 1.83 5.97 7.51
CA CYS A 154 1.61 5.54 8.90
C CYS A 154 2.77 4.73 9.48
N HIS A 155 3.47 3.93 8.67
CA HIS A 155 4.63 3.14 9.12
C HIS A 155 5.81 4.02 9.53
N LEU A 156 6.01 5.18 8.87
CA LEU A 156 7.06 6.14 9.23
C LEU A 156 6.68 6.91 10.50
N THR A 157 5.43 7.40 10.58
CA THR A 157 4.96 8.15 11.76
C THR A 157 4.95 7.26 13.01
N ALA A 158 4.62 5.97 12.90
CA ALA A 158 4.63 5.04 14.03
C ALA A 158 6.04 4.85 14.61
N SER A 159 7.07 5.06 13.79
CA SER A 159 8.47 5.03 14.20
C SER A 159 9.04 6.42 14.50
N SER A 160 8.20 7.47 14.58
CA SER A 160 8.61 8.87 14.74
C SER A 160 9.48 9.44 13.60
N HIS A 161 9.47 8.80 12.44
CA HIS A 161 10.17 9.22 11.21
C HIS A 161 9.24 9.93 10.22
N GLY A 162 8.05 10.36 10.66
CA GLY A 162 7.14 11.16 9.85
C GLY A 162 7.61 12.60 9.67
N PHE A 163 6.77 13.40 9.01
CA PHE A 163 7.06 14.80 8.70
C PHE A 163 6.39 15.74 9.70
N HIS A 164 7.00 16.89 9.98
CA HIS A 164 6.43 17.88 10.91
C HIS A 164 5.35 18.77 10.29
N ASN A 165 5.22 18.76 8.96
CA ASN A 165 4.20 19.56 8.27
C ASN A 165 3.73 18.83 7.01
N TRP A 166 2.48 19.13 6.63
CA TRP A 166 1.84 18.47 5.50
C TRP A 166 2.49 18.77 4.16
N ARG A 167 3.00 20.00 3.98
CA ARG A 167 3.66 20.42 2.73
C ARG A 167 4.83 19.50 2.39
N ASP A 168 5.71 19.23 3.35
CA ASP A 168 6.91 18.42 3.12
C ASP A 168 6.55 16.93 2.99
N ALA A 169 5.55 16.46 3.75
CA ALA A 169 5.02 15.10 3.59
C ALA A 169 4.45 14.86 2.19
N PHE A 170 3.61 15.77 1.72
CA PHE A 170 2.99 15.70 0.40
C PHE A 170 4.03 15.79 -0.72
N ALA A 171 5.03 16.67 -0.59
CA ALA A 171 6.13 16.75 -1.55
C ALA A 171 6.89 15.41 -1.64
N SER A 172 7.20 14.79 -0.50
CA SER A 172 7.85 13.47 -0.47
C SER A 172 7.01 12.37 -1.12
N MET A 173 5.68 12.40 -0.93
CA MET A 173 4.76 11.47 -1.60
C MET A 173 4.77 11.65 -3.13
N VAL A 174 4.75 12.89 -3.62
CA VAL A 174 4.83 13.19 -5.05
C VAL A 174 6.19 12.75 -5.60
N ASP A 175 7.30 13.06 -4.92
CA ASP A 175 8.64 12.69 -5.37
C ASP A 175 8.80 11.17 -5.49
N SER A 176 8.31 10.41 -4.51
CA SER A 176 8.29 8.95 -4.55
C SER A 176 7.56 8.41 -5.78
N LEU A 177 6.43 9.04 -6.14
CA LEU A 177 5.64 8.65 -7.30
C LEU A 177 6.28 9.06 -8.64
N LEU A 178 6.98 10.19 -8.68
CA LEU A 178 7.76 10.58 -9.86
C LEU A 178 8.93 9.62 -10.08
N MET A 179 9.60 9.20 -9.01
CA MET A 179 10.63 8.14 -9.08
C MET A 179 10.05 6.83 -9.60
N ASP A 180 8.87 6.42 -9.12
CA ASP A 180 8.19 5.25 -9.69
C ASP A 180 7.91 5.43 -11.19
N GLY A 181 7.45 6.62 -11.60
CA GLY A 181 7.26 6.93 -13.02
C GLY A 181 8.56 6.81 -13.83
N GLU A 182 9.66 7.36 -13.32
CA GLU A 182 10.99 7.30 -13.95
C GLU A 182 11.47 5.84 -14.06
N ASP A 183 11.35 5.06 -12.98
CA ASP A 183 11.73 3.65 -12.91
C ASP A 183 10.94 2.80 -13.93
N ALA A 184 9.68 3.13 -14.19
CA ALA A 184 8.85 2.46 -15.20
C ALA A 184 8.95 3.05 -16.62
N GLY A 185 9.76 4.09 -16.83
CA GLY A 185 9.90 4.73 -18.13
C GLY A 185 8.64 5.45 -18.63
N VAL A 186 7.80 5.93 -17.71
CA VAL A 186 6.58 6.65 -18.07
C VAL A 186 6.94 8.00 -18.67
N LEU A 187 6.43 8.30 -19.87
CA LEU A 187 6.63 9.62 -20.47
C LEU A 187 5.73 10.65 -19.78
N LEU A 188 6.32 11.47 -18.90
CA LEU A 188 5.66 12.55 -18.16
C LEU A 188 6.46 13.87 -18.28
N PRO A 189 5.79 15.03 -18.17
CA PRO A 189 6.44 16.33 -18.09
C PRO A 189 7.02 16.56 -16.68
N TYR A 190 8.07 15.80 -16.32
CA TYR A 190 8.61 15.75 -14.95
C TYR A 190 9.05 17.11 -14.42
N ALA A 191 9.74 17.90 -15.24
CA ALA A 191 10.20 19.23 -14.85
C ALA A 191 9.02 20.16 -14.56
N GLU A 192 8.01 20.18 -15.43
CA GLU A 192 6.81 20.99 -15.27
C GLU A 192 6.00 20.57 -14.03
N ILE A 193 5.91 19.26 -13.75
CA ILE A 193 5.26 18.77 -12.54
C ILE A 193 5.99 19.27 -11.31
N ARG A 194 7.32 19.11 -11.25
CA ARG A 194 8.13 19.55 -10.11
C ARG A 194 8.02 21.05 -9.89
N ASP A 195 8.03 21.84 -10.96
CA ASP A 195 7.82 23.28 -10.88
C ASP A 195 6.42 23.65 -10.40
N ALA A 196 5.37 23.01 -10.93
CA ALA A 196 4.00 23.24 -10.49
C ALA A 196 3.79 22.90 -9.00
N MET A 197 4.37 21.78 -8.52
CA MET A 197 4.35 21.42 -7.10
C MET A 197 5.07 22.47 -6.26
N ARG A 198 6.26 22.91 -6.70
CA ARG A 198 7.03 23.94 -6.03
C ARG A 198 6.27 25.26 -5.93
N LEU A 199 5.57 25.67 -6.98
CA LEU A 199 4.79 26.92 -7.01
C LEU A 199 3.57 26.84 -6.06
N GLY A 200 2.83 25.74 -6.09
CA GLY A 200 1.63 25.59 -5.26
C GLY A 200 1.90 25.30 -3.78
N ARG A 201 3.11 24.88 -3.41
CA ARG A 201 3.45 24.36 -2.06
C ARG A 201 3.00 25.24 -0.89
N GLY A 202 2.92 26.56 -1.10
CA GLY A 202 2.48 27.51 -0.08
C GLY A 202 1.05 27.24 0.43
N SER A 203 0.14 26.77 -0.43
CA SER A 203 -1.26 26.52 -0.05
C SER A 203 -1.44 25.36 0.93
N LEU A 204 -0.43 24.49 1.05
CA LEU A 204 -0.44 23.35 1.97
C LEU A 204 -0.06 23.74 3.41
N GLY A 205 0.50 24.94 3.61
CA GLY A 205 0.98 25.39 4.93
C GLY A 205 -0.10 25.57 5.98
N ASN A 206 -1.37 25.67 5.57
CA ASN A 206 -2.52 25.85 6.46
C ASN A 206 -3.04 24.53 7.06
N VAL A 207 -2.56 23.38 6.59
CA VAL A 207 -2.92 22.09 7.17
C VAL A 207 -2.09 21.89 8.44
N LYS A 208 -2.72 22.04 9.61
CA LYS A 208 -2.06 21.99 10.92
C LYS A 208 -2.27 20.68 11.67
N VAL A 209 -3.28 19.90 11.28
CA VAL A 209 -3.65 18.67 11.98
C VAL A 209 -3.62 17.52 10.99
N ALA A 210 -2.78 16.52 11.27
CA ALA A 210 -2.71 15.30 10.47
C ALA A 210 -3.90 14.40 10.80
N LYS A 211 -4.74 14.13 9.80
CA LYS A 211 -5.91 13.25 9.89
C LYS A 211 -5.64 11.92 9.21
N LEU A 212 -6.28 10.84 9.66
CA LEU A 212 -6.12 9.55 8.99
C LEU A 212 -6.92 9.53 7.69
N VAL A 213 -6.23 9.27 6.59
CA VAL A 213 -6.74 9.39 5.22
C VAL A 213 -6.39 8.15 4.41
N LEU A 214 -7.32 7.67 3.59
CA LEU A 214 -7.09 6.56 2.66
C LEU A 214 -6.88 7.11 1.24
N LEU A 215 -5.80 6.71 0.58
CA LEU A 215 -5.45 7.21 -0.75
C LEU A 215 -6.10 6.42 -1.90
N GLY A 216 -6.67 5.24 -1.61
CA GLY A 216 -7.24 4.35 -2.61
C GLY A 216 -8.69 3.96 -2.31
N LYS A 217 -9.00 2.67 -2.47
CA LYS A 217 -10.33 2.15 -2.13
C LYS A 217 -10.63 2.43 -0.65
N LYS A 218 -11.84 2.91 -0.36
CA LYS A 218 -12.31 3.30 0.99
C LYS A 218 -12.19 2.22 2.09
N THR A 219 -11.88 0.99 1.72
CA THR A 219 -11.75 -0.16 2.64
C THR A 219 -10.32 -0.70 2.74
N ASP A 220 -9.37 -0.18 1.95
CA ASP A 220 -7.99 -0.65 1.94
C ASP A 220 -7.12 0.17 2.88
N LEU A 221 -7.04 -0.29 4.14
CA LEU A 221 -6.22 0.31 5.17
C LEU A 221 -4.72 0.30 4.82
N GLY A 222 -4.26 -0.54 3.90
CA GLY A 222 -2.87 -0.54 3.45
C GLY A 222 -2.46 0.73 2.69
N SER A 223 -3.43 1.54 2.28
CA SER A 223 -3.21 2.85 1.64
C SER A 223 -3.33 4.04 2.61
N ALA A 224 -3.41 3.77 3.91
CA ALA A 224 -3.62 4.80 4.92
C ALA A 224 -2.40 5.68 5.16
N ILE A 225 -2.64 6.98 5.34
CA ILE A 225 -1.64 7.99 5.69
C ILE A 225 -2.18 8.95 6.76
N TRP A 226 -1.29 9.64 7.46
CA TRP A 226 -1.61 10.81 8.27
C TRP A 226 -1.44 12.08 7.43
N GLY A 227 -2.55 12.66 6.95
CA GLY A 227 -2.52 13.74 5.97
C GLY A 227 -3.70 14.69 6.06
N ASP A 228 -3.88 15.47 5.00
CA ASP A 228 -5.05 16.33 4.84
C ASP A 228 -6.26 15.51 4.39
N ILE A 229 -7.39 15.62 5.11
CA ILE A 229 -8.64 14.94 4.77
C ILE A 229 -9.12 15.29 3.35
N ASP A 230 -8.87 16.54 2.95
CA ASP A 230 -9.22 17.10 1.66
C ASP A 230 -8.46 16.43 0.49
N LEU A 231 -7.43 15.63 0.78
CA LEU A 231 -6.74 14.85 -0.25
C LEU A 231 -7.65 13.77 -0.83
N THR A 232 -8.67 13.28 -0.13
CA THR A 232 -9.50 12.22 -0.72
C THR A 232 -10.44 12.75 -1.80
N PRO A 233 -10.73 11.95 -2.86
CA PRO A 233 -11.62 12.39 -3.94
C PRO A 233 -13.05 12.74 -3.49
N GLU A 234 -13.46 12.36 -2.27
CA GLU A 234 -14.78 12.69 -1.74
C GLU A 234 -14.93 14.16 -1.37
N PHE A 235 -13.83 14.84 -1.05
CA PHE A 235 -13.85 16.25 -0.67
C PHE A 235 -13.54 17.12 -1.89
N LYS A 236 -14.46 18.03 -2.22
CA LYS A 236 -14.25 18.98 -3.30
C LYS A 236 -13.37 20.12 -2.81
N VAL A 237 -12.11 20.09 -3.20
CA VAL A 237 -11.13 21.14 -2.88
C VAL A 237 -11.02 22.11 -4.05
N VAL A 238 -11.05 23.41 -3.75
CA VAL A 238 -10.91 24.48 -4.74
C VAL A 238 -9.59 25.21 -4.59
N GLY A 239 -9.20 25.95 -5.64
CA GLY A 239 -7.97 26.74 -5.66
C GLY A 239 -6.71 25.87 -5.75
N VAL A 240 -5.57 26.47 -5.43
CA VAL A 240 -4.23 25.88 -5.62
C VAL A 240 -4.09 24.51 -4.93
N LYS A 241 -4.62 24.37 -3.71
CA LYS A 241 -4.58 23.10 -2.96
C LYS A 241 -5.30 21.97 -3.72
N GLY A 242 -6.48 22.25 -4.26
CA GLY A 242 -7.24 21.27 -5.05
C GLY A 242 -6.52 20.86 -6.33
N LEU A 243 -5.82 21.81 -6.97
CA LEU A 243 -5.00 21.52 -8.15
C LEU A 243 -3.80 20.61 -7.82
N LEU A 244 -3.14 20.83 -6.67
CA LEU A 244 -2.06 19.94 -6.19
C LEU A 244 -2.57 18.52 -5.96
N TYR A 245 -3.70 18.36 -5.27
CA TYR A 245 -4.27 17.04 -5.00
C TYR A 245 -4.74 16.35 -6.27
N THR A 246 -5.35 17.10 -7.20
CA THR A 246 -5.72 16.57 -8.51
C THR A 246 -4.50 16.11 -9.31
N THR A 247 -3.39 16.86 -9.21
CA THR A 247 -2.11 16.46 -9.83
C THR A 247 -1.61 15.14 -9.25
N TYR A 248 -1.59 15.00 -7.93
CA TYR A 248 -1.19 13.75 -7.25
C TYR A 248 -2.04 12.54 -7.67
N HIS A 249 -3.37 12.68 -7.71
CA HIS A 249 -4.27 11.60 -8.14
C HIS A 249 -4.11 11.24 -9.62
N SER A 250 -3.92 12.23 -10.48
CA SER A 250 -3.69 12.01 -11.91
C SER A 250 -2.37 11.27 -12.13
N LEU A 251 -1.29 11.68 -11.45
CA LEU A 251 -0.02 10.97 -11.47
C LEU A 251 -0.16 9.54 -10.96
N THR A 252 -0.89 9.35 -9.86
CA THR A 252 -1.05 8.03 -9.25
C THR A 252 -1.74 7.10 -10.23
N THR A 253 -2.79 7.58 -10.89
CA THR A 253 -3.53 6.83 -11.92
C THR A 253 -2.63 6.46 -13.10
N ILE A 254 -1.86 7.40 -13.63
CA ILE A 254 -0.97 7.18 -14.77
C ILE A 254 0.12 6.15 -14.44
N VAL A 255 0.88 6.39 -13.37
CA VAL A 255 2.01 5.54 -12.98
C VAL A 255 1.53 4.14 -12.59
N THR A 256 0.40 4.04 -11.87
CA THR A 256 -0.20 2.74 -11.54
C THR A 256 -0.55 1.94 -12.79
N ASN A 257 -1.13 2.57 -13.81
CA ASN A 257 -1.49 1.89 -15.04
C ASN A 257 -0.27 1.38 -15.83
N HIS A 258 0.87 2.08 -15.74
CA HIS A 258 2.12 1.61 -16.34
C HIS A 258 2.73 0.42 -15.58
N TYR A 259 2.69 0.44 -14.25
CA TYR A 259 3.15 -0.70 -13.43
C TYR A 259 2.27 -1.94 -13.64
N ARG A 260 0.95 -1.73 -13.77
CA ARG A 260 -0.04 -2.80 -13.85
C ARG A 260 -1.14 -2.43 -14.84
N PRO A 261 -0.90 -2.62 -16.16
CA PRO A 261 -1.89 -2.31 -17.19
C PRO A 261 -3.16 -3.15 -16.99
N ARG A 262 -4.31 -2.50 -16.86
CA ARG A 262 -5.61 -3.18 -16.88
C ARG A 262 -6.21 -3.10 -18.29
N ARG A 263 -6.85 -4.18 -18.74
CA ARG A 263 -7.44 -4.27 -20.10
C ARG A 263 -8.41 -3.13 -20.41
N ASP A 264 -9.09 -2.59 -19.39
CA ASP A 264 -10.11 -1.53 -19.54
C ASP A 264 -9.63 -0.15 -19.02
N ALA A 265 -8.36 0.00 -18.64
CA ALA A 265 -7.86 1.23 -18.02
C ALA A 265 -7.24 2.25 -18.99
N GLY A 266 -7.27 1.97 -20.30
CA GLY A 266 -6.75 2.91 -21.32
C GLY A 266 -7.48 4.25 -21.31
N GLU A 267 -8.81 4.25 -21.13
CA GLU A 267 -9.60 5.48 -21.05
C GLU A 267 -9.31 6.27 -19.77
N ALA A 268 -9.20 5.60 -18.63
CA ALA A 268 -8.91 6.23 -17.34
C ALA A 268 -7.50 6.84 -17.31
N GLU A 269 -6.52 6.18 -17.92
CA GLU A 269 -5.16 6.71 -18.02
C GLU A 269 -5.10 7.94 -18.94
N LEU A 270 -5.79 7.88 -20.08
CA LEU A 270 -5.87 9.00 -21.01
C LEU A 270 -6.57 10.21 -20.37
N ASP A 271 -7.66 9.99 -19.63
CA ASP A 271 -8.35 11.03 -18.89
C ASP A 271 -7.46 11.65 -17.80
N ALA A 272 -6.70 10.81 -17.08
CA ALA A 272 -5.72 11.28 -16.10
C ALA A 272 -4.63 12.14 -16.75
N ARG A 273 -4.15 11.81 -17.96
CA ARG A 273 -3.19 12.64 -18.70
C ARG A 273 -3.76 13.99 -19.14
N LYS A 274 -5.00 13.99 -19.64
CA LYS A 274 -5.71 15.23 -20.01
C LYS A 274 -5.89 16.12 -18.77
N THR A 275 -6.33 15.53 -17.67
CA THR A 275 -6.49 16.21 -16.39
C THR A 275 -5.17 16.78 -15.90
N LEU A 276 -4.08 15.99 -15.91
CA LEU A 276 -2.74 16.43 -15.54
C LEU A 276 -2.31 17.65 -16.34
N THR A 277 -2.44 17.59 -17.67
CA THR A 277 -2.05 18.70 -18.56
C THR A 277 -2.83 19.98 -18.22
N ARG A 278 -4.14 19.87 -18.01
CA ARG A 278 -5.00 21.00 -17.64
C ARG A 278 -4.58 21.61 -16.30
N VAL A 279 -4.43 20.79 -15.25
CA VAL A 279 -4.14 21.31 -13.90
C VAL A 279 -2.75 21.92 -13.78
N LEU A 280 -1.76 21.42 -14.53
CA LEU A 280 -0.43 22.04 -14.59
C LEU A 280 -0.49 23.45 -15.20
N GLY A 281 -1.29 23.64 -16.26
CA GLY A 281 -1.54 24.97 -16.83
C GLY A 281 -2.24 25.92 -15.85
N GLU A 282 -3.23 25.43 -15.11
CA GLU A 282 -3.93 26.23 -14.09
C GLU A 282 -3.02 26.60 -12.91
N LEU A 283 -2.16 25.69 -12.44
CA LEU A 283 -1.16 25.96 -11.39
C LEU A 283 -0.14 27.02 -11.84
N ALA A 284 0.37 26.92 -13.07
CA ALA A 284 1.29 27.90 -13.62
C ALA A 284 0.67 29.30 -13.74
N ASN A 285 -0.63 29.38 -14.04
CA ASN A 285 -1.36 30.65 -14.11
C ASN A 285 -1.68 31.22 -12.72
N ALA A 286 -2.01 30.36 -11.75
CA ALA A 286 -2.26 30.79 -10.38
C ALA A 286 -1.02 31.41 -9.72
N ALA A 287 0.18 30.98 -10.11
CA ALA A 287 1.44 31.51 -9.60
C ALA A 287 1.85 32.88 -10.18
N LYS A 288 1.19 33.34 -11.25
CA LYS A 288 1.43 34.64 -11.90
C LYS A 288 0.56 35.78 -11.34
N LYS A 289 -0.38 35.45 -10.45
CA LYS A 289 -1.28 36.39 -9.78
C LYS A 289 -0.80 36.65 -8.36
#